data_AF-B5XFH1-F1
#
_entry.id   AF-B5XFH1-F1
#
_cell.length_a   1.000
_cell.length_b   1.000
_cell.length_c   1.000
_cell.angle_alpha   90.00
_cell.angle_beta   90.00
_cell.angle_gamma   90.00
#
_symmetry.space_group_name_H-M   'P 1'
#
loop_
_entity.id
_entity.type
_entity.pdbx_description
1 polymer ?
#
loop_
_entity_poly.entity_id
_entity_poly.type
_entity_poly.pdbx_seq_one_letter_code
_entity_poly.pdbx_strand_id
1 'polypeptide(L)'
;MNVKDMHGGHLCYPLPQERMARYGLFCSTMRMKCFATNTPVRFCMSNLLYRIPTCGYAKKVVAKGKGKGMVKDVLKGPEVCKDPVKLTSHAVGVNIFKQGDDPALKPPEEYPEWLFRLQLGPPKNIHELEPDSHEYWKVLRKERMLRFNRLHKGKKL
;
A
#
# COMPACT_ATOMS: atom_id res chain seq x y z
N MET A 1 -4.34 40.88 34.27
CA MET A 1 -3.24 40.08 34.85
C MET A 1 -3.13 38.79 34.07
N ASN A 2 -2.05 38.63 33.29
CA ASN A 2 -1.80 37.45 32.49
C ASN A 2 -0.39 36.99 32.86
N VAL A 3 -0.26 35.76 33.34
CA VAL A 3 1.00 35.14 33.75
C VAL A 3 0.96 33.74 33.17
N LYS A 4 1.93 33.42 32.31
CA LYS A 4 2.70 32.17 32.29
C LYS A 4 3.64 32.15 31.10
N ASP A 5 4.86 32.55 31.40
CA ASP A 5 6.08 32.12 30.71
C ASP A 5 6.26 30.60 30.84
N MET A 6 6.93 29.99 29.86
CA MET A 6 8.18 29.20 30.02
C MET A 6 8.34 28.16 28.89
N HIS A 7 9.30 28.48 28.01
CA HIS A 7 10.29 27.65 27.31
C HIS A 7 10.11 26.14 27.09
N GLY A 8 10.41 25.71 25.85
CA GLY A 8 10.81 24.35 25.49
C GLY A 8 11.01 24.23 23.98
N GLY A 9 12.21 24.45 23.45
CA GLY A 9 13.08 23.32 23.12
C GLY A 9 13.08 23.03 21.60
N HIS A 10 13.82 23.85 20.86
CA HIS A 10 14.17 23.66 19.45
C HIS A 10 15.16 22.48 19.34
N LEU A 11 14.73 21.33 18.83
CA LEU A 11 15.64 20.27 18.36
C LEU A 11 15.31 19.96 16.90
N CYS A 12 15.89 20.78 16.03
CA CYS A 12 16.00 20.56 14.60
C CYS A 12 17.25 19.69 14.39
N TYR A 13 17.08 18.44 13.95
CA TYR A 13 18.22 17.63 13.51
C TYR A 13 18.60 18.07 12.08
N PRO A 14 19.85 18.49 11.83
CA PRO A 14 20.28 18.87 10.49
C PRO A 14 20.51 17.61 9.65
N LEU A 15 19.82 17.50 8.52
CA LEU A 15 20.17 16.55 7.48
C LEU A 15 21.46 17.03 6.80
N PRO A 16 22.52 16.19 6.70
CA PRO A 16 23.71 16.52 5.92
C PRO A 16 23.35 16.63 4.45
N GLN A 17 23.35 17.88 3.96
CA GLN A 17 23.32 18.22 2.56
C GLN A 17 24.71 17.90 1.99
N GLU A 18 24.78 17.10 0.91
CA GLU A 18 25.87 16.96 -0.09
C GLU A 18 26.21 15.50 -0.44
N ARG A 19 25.50 14.93 -1.43
CA ARG A 19 26.12 14.33 -2.62
C ARG A 19 25.10 13.90 -3.69
N MET A 20 25.00 14.74 -4.71
CA MET A 20 24.93 14.45 -6.16
C MET A 20 23.93 13.39 -6.67
N ALA A 21 22.94 13.83 -7.46
CA ALA A 21 22.97 13.64 -8.92
C ALA A 21 21.64 14.02 -9.59
N ARG A 22 21.72 15.08 -10.41
CA ARG A 22 21.21 15.16 -11.78
C ARG A 22 19.75 14.74 -12.03
N TYR A 23 18.84 15.72 -12.08
CA TYR A 23 17.94 15.93 -13.22
C TYR A 23 17.60 17.42 -13.33
N GLY A 24 17.99 18.02 -14.46
CA GLY A 24 17.95 19.47 -14.68
C GLY A 24 16.54 20.05 -14.72
N LEU A 25 16.32 21.08 -13.91
CA LEU A 25 15.27 22.07 -14.13
C LEU A 25 15.87 23.18 -15.00
N PHE A 26 15.52 23.16 -16.29
CA PHE A 26 15.76 24.27 -17.19
C PHE A 26 14.82 25.41 -16.77
N CYS A 27 15.24 26.26 -15.84
CA CYS A 27 14.53 27.48 -15.48
C CYS A 27 14.91 28.56 -16.51
N SER A 28 14.25 28.57 -17.67
CA SER A 28 14.39 29.66 -18.62
C SER A 28 13.63 30.88 -18.09
N THR A 29 14.34 31.79 -17.44
CA THR A 29 13.84 33.16 -17.22
C THR A 29 13.67 33.83 -18.59
N MET A 30 12.44 33.90 -19.11
CA MET A 30 12.17 34.60 -20.36
C MET A 30 12.33 36.11 -20.14
N ARG A 31 13.46 36.67 -20.59
CA ARG A 31 13.68 38.11 -20.66
C ARG A 31 12.78 38.68 -21.75
N MET A 32 11.68 39.33 -21.35
CA MET A 32 10.79 40.03 -22.28
C MET A 32 11.52 41.20 -22.93
N LYS A 33 11.82 41.09 -24.23
CA LYS A 33 12.07 42.25 -25.09
C LYS A 33 10.76 42.61 -25.76
N CYS A 34 10.14 43.69 -25.30
CA CYS A 34 8.98 44.28 -25.97
C CYS A 34 9.46 44.92 -27.28
N PHE A 35 9.06 44.35 -28.42
CA PHE A 35 9.02 45.09 -29.67
C PHE A 35 7.56 45.44 -29.95
N ALA A 36 7.28 46.74 -29.95
CA ALA A 36 5.98 47.29 -30.25
C ALA A 36 5.76 47.28 -31.76
N THR A 37 4.81 46.47 -32.24
CA THR A 37 4.12 46.73 -33.51
C THR A 37 2.66 46.28 -33.38
N ASN A 38 1.74 47.18 -33.75
CA ASN A 38 0.30 46.99 -33.70
C ASN A 38 -0.18 46.10 -34.84
N THR A 39 -0.47 44.81 -34.60
CA THR A 39 -1.34 43.99 -35.45
C THR A 39 -2.02 42.88 -34.62
N PRO A 40 -3.36 42.72 -34.68
CA PRO A 40 -4.04 41.66 -33.94
C PRO A 40 -3.96 40.34 -34.73
N VAL A 41 -2.86 39.61 -34.60
CA VAL A 41 -2.84 38.19 -35.00
C VAL A 41 -3.56 37.41 -33.91
N ARG A 42 -4.73 36.87 -34.24
CA ARG A 42 -5.45 35.89 -33.42
C ARG A 42 -4.50 34.74 -33.09
N PHE A 43 -3.96 34.76 -31.88
CA PHE A 43 -3.22 33.64 -31.35
C PHE A 43 -4.25 32.55 -31.01
N CYS A 44 -4.41 31.59 -31.92
CA CYS A 44 -5.08 30.33 -31.62
C CYS A 44 -4.20 29.61 -30.60
N MET A 45 -4.44 29.88 -29.31
CA MET A 45 -3.97 29.03 -28.24
C MET A 45 -4.73 27.72 -28.38
N SER A 46 -4.18 26.79 -29.16
CA SER A 46 -4.50 25.38 -29.04
C SER A 46 -4.16 24.97 -27.61
N ASN A 47 -5.14 25.11 -26.73
CA ASN A 47 -5.10 24.53 -25.40
C ASN A 47 -4.93 23.03 -25.60
N LEU A 48 -3.68 22.56 -25.54
CA LEU A 48 -3.36 21.17 -25.28
C LEU A 48 -3.83 20.88 -23.84
N LEU A 49 -5.14 20.78 -23.68
CA LEU A 49 -5.77 20.23 -22.49
C LEU A 49 -5.22 18.82 -22.39
N TYR A 50 -4.39 18.58 -21.40
CA TYR A 50 -3.94 17.24 -21.02
C TYR A 50 -5.20 16.45 -20.67
N ARG A 51 -5.77 15.76 -21.66
CA ARG A 51 -6.98 14.97 -21.50
C ARG A 51 -6.61 13.77 -20.65
N ILE A 52 -6.89 13.84 -19.35
CA ILE A 52 -6.77 12.71 -18.44
C ILE A 52 -7.68 11.60 -18.98
N PRO A 53 -7.17 10.42 -19.38
CA PRO A 53 -8.02 9.33 -19.82
C PRO A 53 -8.79 8.81 -18.60
N THR A 54 -10.09 9.12 -18.53
CA THR A 54 -10.98 8.50 -17.55
C THR A 54 -11.32 7.09 -18.05
N CYS A 55 -10.96 6.09 -17.26
CA CYS A 55 -11.20 4.71 -17.62
C CYS A 55 -12.69 4.38 -17.44
N GLY A 56 -13.45 4.43 -18.54
CA GLY A 56 -14.91 4.25 -18.56
C GLY A 56 -15.42 2.83 -18.30
N TYR A 57 -14.58 1.89 -17.84
CA TYR A 57 -14.98 0.49 -17.63
C TYR A 57 -15.98 0.30 -16.49
N ALA A 58 -16.14 1.29 -15.60
CA ALA A 58 -17.03 1.22 -14.45
C ALA A 58 -18.36 1.96 -14.69
N LYS A 59 -19.06 1.66 -15.79
CA LYS A 59 -20.48 2.03 -15.89
C LYS A 59 -21.29 0.98 -15.12
N LYS A 60 -21.91 1.36 -14.00
CA LYS A 60 -22.86 0.48 -13.30
C LYS A 60 -23.97 0.10 -14.29
N VAL A 61 -24.04 -1.18 -14.66
CA VAL A 61 -25.21 -1.75 -15.32
C VAL A 61 -26.37 -1.67 -14.34
N VAL A 62 -27.37 -0.85 -14.67
CA VAL A 62 -28.68 -0.91 -14.00
C VAL A 62 -29.31 -2.21 -14.49
N ALA A 63 -29.14 -3.28 -13.70
CA ALA A 63 -29.73 -4.57 -13.98
C ALA A 63 -31.26 -4.49 -13.79
N LYS A 64 -31.98 -4.18 -14.86
CA LYS A 64 -33.41 -4.45 -14.98
C LYS A 64 -33.55 -5.87 -15.54
N GLY A 65 -33.70 -6.85 -14.66
CA GLY A 65 -33.85 -8.24 -15.08
C GLY A 65 -34.20 -9.15 -13.90
N LYS A 66 -35.50 -9.42 -13.73
CA LYS A 66 -36.01 -10.55 -12.94
C LYS A 66 -35.45 -11.84 -13.56
N GLY A 67 -34.64 -12.58 -12.79
CA GLY A 67 -34.16 -13.92 -13.13
C GLY A 67 -34.24 -14.81 -11.90
N LYS A 68 -34.96 -15.93 -12.04
CA LYS A 68 -35.33 -16.88 -10.99
C LYS A 68 -34.11 -17.52 -10.31
N GLY A 69 -34.21 -17.66 -8.99
CA GLY A 69 -33.64 -18.73 -8.18
C GLY A 69 -32.31 -19.32 -8.63
N MET A 70 -31.22 -18.59 -8.47
CA MET A 70 -29.92 -19.22 -8.34
C MET A 70 -29.92 -19.90 -6.97
N VAL A 71 -30.17 -21.22 -6.94
CA VAL A 71 -29.85 -22.05 -5.79
C VAL A 71 -28.37 -21.80 -5.55
N LYS A 72 -28.10 -21.01 -4.51
CA LYS A 72 -26.75 -20.76 -4.03
C LYS A 72 -26.33 -22.09 -3.43
N ASP A 73 -25.78 -22.98 -4.25
CA ASP A 73 -25.06 -24.15 -3.76
C ASP A 73 -24.08 -23.61 -2.73
N VAL A 74 -24.40 -23.85 -1.46
CA VAL A 74 -23.55 -23.47 -0.35
C VAL A 74 -22.34 -24.37 -0.51
N LEU A 75 -21.28 -23.82 -1.10
CA LEU A 75 -19.99 -24.48 -1.21
C LEU A 75 -19.55 -24.84 0.21
N LYS A 76 -19.90 -26.05 0.64
CA LYS A 76 -19.49 -26.60 1.92
C LYS A 76 -18.00 -26.85 1.77
N GLY A 77 -17.21 -26.22 2.64
CA GLY A 77 -15.77 -26.47 2.69
C GLY A 77 -15.50 -27.96 2.92
N PRO A 78 -14.32 -28.45 2.51
CA PRO A 78 -13.93 -29.83 2.75
C PRO A 78 -14.04 -30.16 4.24
N GLU A 79 -14.45 -31.39 4.55
CA GLU A 79 -14.62 -31.82 5.93
C GLU A 79 -13.27 -31.83 6.66
N VAL A 80 -13.21 -31.12 7.79
CA VAL A 80 -12.01 -31.03 8.61
C VAL A 80 -11.96 -32.21 9.56
N CYS A 81 -10.83 -32.93 9.60
CA CYS A 81 -10.59 -34.01 10.54
C CYS A 81 -10.58 -33.49 11.99
N LYS A 82 -11.23 -34.21 12.91
CA LYS A 82 -11.34 -33.85 14.33
C LYS A 82 -10.52 -34.75 15.26
N ASP A 83 -9.78 -35.69 14.69
CA ASP A 83 -9.03 -36.69 15.45
C ASP A 83 -7.70 -36.10 15.94
N PRO A 84 -7.47 -36.00 17.27
CA PRO A 84 -6.31 -35.28 17.82
C PRO A 84 -4.97 -35.95 17.46
N VAL A 85 -4.95 -37.28 17.39
CA VAL A 85 -3.75 -38.06 17.06
C VAL A 85 -3.31 -37.74 15.63
N LYS A 86 -4.25 -37.74 14.68
CA LYS A 86 -3.95 -37.48 13.26
C LYS A 86 -3.50 -36.04 13.02
N LEU A 87 -4.08 -35.07 13.74
CA LEU A 87 -3.68 -33.66 13.67
C LEU A 87 -2.28 -33.38 14.22
N THR A 88 -1.80 -34.23 15.14
CA THR A 88 -0.47 -34.08 15.73
C THR A 88 0.61 -34.84 14.96
N SER A 89 0.24 -35.92 14.26
CA SER A 89 1.20 -36.76 13.52
C SER A 89 1.34 -36.38 12.05
N HIS A 90 0.27 -35.88 11.42
CA HIS A 90 0.23 -35.57 9.99
C HIS A 90 -0.23 -34.14 9.74
N ALA A 91 0.29 -33.53 8.67
CA ALA A 91 -0.15 -32.23 8.21
C ALA A 91 -1.43 -32.38 7.37
N VAL A 92 -2.57 -32.54 8.06
CA VAL A 92 -3.86 -32.79 7.42
C VAL A 92 -4.27 -31.61 6.53
N GLY A 93 -4.65 -31.91 5.28
CA GLY A 93 -5.12 -30.91 4.31
C GLY A 93 -4.01 -30.24 3.50
N VAL A 94 -2.78 -30.76 3.56
CA VAL A 94 -1.67 -30.33 2.70
C VAL A 94 -1.75 -30.98 1.32
N ASN A 95 -2.21 -32.24 1.24
CA ASN A 95 -2.37 -32.90 -0.05
C ASN A 95 -3.63 -32.40 -0.78
N ILE A 96 -3.45 -31.78 -1.94
CA ILE A 96 -4.55 -31.30 -2.81
C ILE A 96 -4.96 -32.32 -3.89
N PHE A 97 -4.18 -33.39 -4.06
CA PHE A 97 -4.45 -34.41 -5.07
C PHE A 97 -5.50 -35.41 -4.59
N LYS A 98 -6.26 -35.98 -5.53
CA LYS A 98 -7.28 -37.02 -5.22
C LYS A 98 -6.65 -38.34 -4.77
N GLN A 99 -5.43 -38.59 -5.21
CA GLN A 99 -4.64 -39.77 -4.84
C GLN A 99 -3.43 -39.31 -4.04
N GLY A 100 -3.07 -40.11 -3.04
CA GLY A 100 -1.97 -39.83 -2.11
C GLY A 100 -2.47 -39.45 -0.72
N ASP A 101 -1.59 -39.63 0.25
CA ASP A 101 -1.86 -39.33 1.66
C ASP A 101 -1.20 -38.02 2.09
N ASP A 102 -1.70 -37.45 3.18
CA ASP A 102 -1.10 -36.27 3.79
C ASP A 102 0.30 -36.60 4.36
N PRO A 103 1.29 -35.71 4.18
CA PRO A 103 2.64 -35.94 4.68
C PRO A 103 2.69 -35.98 6.21
N ALA A 104 3.52 -36.88 6.76
CA ALA A 104 3.81 -36.94 8.19
C ALA A 104 4.70 -35.78 8.65
N LEU A 105 4.45 -35.31 9.87
CA LEU A 105 5.30 -34.32 10.52
C LEU A 105 6.61 -34.97 10.93
N LYS A 106 7.72 -34.31 10.58
CA LYS A 106 9.08 -34.77 10.85
C LYS A 106 9.53 -34.29 12.24
N PRO A 107 10.60 -34.89 12.80
CA PRO A 107 11.21 -34.33 14.01
C PRO A 107 11.76 -32.91 13.76
N PRO A 108 11.87 -32.06 14.80
CA PRO A 108 12.30 -30.67 14.67
C PRO A 108 13.68 -30.51 14.03
N GLU A 109 14.58 -31.47 14.24
CA GLU A 109 15.95 -31.48 13.71
C GLU A 109 16.02 -31.54 12.17
N GLU A 110 14.98 -32.06 11.52
CA GLU A 110 14.93 -32.13 10.06
C GLU A 110 14.50 -30.79 9.45
N TYR A 111 13.90 -29.91 10.25
CA TYR A 111 13.48 -28.58 9.81
C TYR A 111 14.61 -27.57 9.98
N PRO A 112 14.73 -26.60 9.05
CA PRO A 112 15.79 -25.61 9.12
C PRO A 112 15.59 -24.66 10.31
N GLU A 113 16.69 -24.26 10.95
CA GLU A 113 16.67 -23.47 12.19
C GLU A 113 15.92 -22.14 12.06
N TRP A 114 15.95 -21.50 10.89
CA TRP A 114 15.28 -20.22 10.66
C TRP A 114 13.76 -20.30 10.90
N LEU A 115 13.16 -21.48 10.77
CA LEU A 115 11.73 -21.70 11.01
C LEU A 115 11.35 -21.36 12.46
N PHE A 116 12.20 -21.75 13.41
CA PHE A 116 11.97 -21.53 14.84
C PHE A 116 12.37 -20.13 15.31
N ARG A 117 13.06 -19.35 14.46
CA ARG A 117 13.44 -17.95 14.72
C ARG A 117 12.38 -16.95 14.25
N LEU A 118 11.29 -17.41 13.63
CA LEU A 118 10.21 -16.55 13.16
C LEU A 118 9.44 -15.89 14.31
N GLN A 119 9.07 -14.63 14.14
CA GLN A 119 8.24 -13.89 15.10
C GLN A 119 6.77 -14.27 14.90
N LEU A 120 6.22 -15.08 15.81
CA LEU A 120 4.81 -15.48 15.82
C LEU A 120 3.89 -14.49 16.56
N GLY A 121 4.49 -13.51 17.23
CA GLY A 121 3.79 -12.50 18.01
C GLY A 121 3.14 -11.40 17.16
N PRO A 122 2.57 -10.37 17.82
CA PRO A 122 2.09 -9.19 17.11
C PRO A 122 3.23 -8.54 16.32
N PRO A 123 2.91 -7.90 15.18
CA PRO A 123 3.90 -7.20 14.39
C PRO A 123 4.54 -6.06 15.21
N LYS A 124 5.85 -5.90 15.07
CA LYS A 124 6.61 -4.83 15.73
C LYS A 124 6.08 -3.45 15.35
N ASN A 125 6.05 -2.55 16.33
CA ASN A 125 5.70 -1.15 16.09
C ASN A 125 6.85 -0.42 15.40
N ILE A 126 6.56 0.71 14.74
CA ILE A 126 7.58 1.53 14.09
C ILE A 126 8.66 2.02 15.07
N HIS A 127 8.30 2.28 16.33
CA HIS A 127 9.23 2.75 17.36
C HIS A 127 10.20 1.67 17.86
N GLU A 128 9.87 0.40 17.66
CA GLU A 128 10.70 -0.75 18.07
C GLU A 128 11.67 -1.19 16.96
N LEU A 129 11.47 -0.69 15.74
CA LEU A 129 12.28 -1.01 14.58
C LEU A 129 13.42 -0.01 14.43
N GLU A 130 14.58 -0.51 13.99
CA GLU A 130 15.72 0.34 13.70
C GLU A 130 15.46 1.21 12.45
N PRO A 131 15.76 2.53 12.49
CA PRO A 131 15.46 3.45 11.38
C PRO A 131 16.09 3.06 10.03
N ASP A 132 17.23 2.38 10.05
CA ASP A 132 17.98 2.02 8.85
C ASP A 132 17.55 0.66 8.26
N SER A 133 16.64 -0.06 8.93
CA SER A 133 16.11 -1.33 8.44
C SER A 133 15.08 -1.12 7.34
N HIS A 134 15.06 -2.00 6.34
CA HIS A 134 14.04 -1.99 5.29
C HIS A 134 12.61 -2.21 5.83
N GLU A 135 12.48 -2.94 6.94
CA GLU A 135 11.18 -3.19 7.59
C GLU A 135 10.57 -1.92 8.17
N TYR A 136 11.40 -1.06 8.77
CA TYR A 136 10.99 0.25 9.29
C TYR A 136 10.30 1.08 8.20
N TRP A 137 10.92 1.19 7.03
CA TRP A 137 10.38 1.97 5.92
C TRP A 137 9.09 1.38 5.32
N LYS A 138 8.93 0.04 5.35
CA LYS A 138 7.67 -0.62 4.96
C LYS A 138 6.53 -0.25 5.90
N VAL A 139 6.77 -0.31 7.21
CA VAL A 139 5.77 0.04 8.23
C VAL A 139 5.42 1.53 8.14
N LEU A 140 6.41 2.41 8.04
CA LEU A 140 6.20 3.86 7.91
C LEU A 140 5.35 4.21 6.68
N ARG A 141 5.62 3.58 5.54
CA ARG A 141 4.83 3.78 4.31
C ARG A 141 3.38 3.37 4.53
N LYS A 142 3.15 2.21 5.15
CA LYS A 142 1.82 1.70 5.46
C LYS A 142 1.06 2.66 6.39
N GLU A 143 1.70 3.14 7.45
CA GLU A 143 1.09 4.11 8.38
C GLU A 143 0.73 5.43 7.69
N ARG A 144 1.62 5.95 6.84
CA ARG A 144 1.36 7.17 6.07
C ARG A 144 0.15 7.01 5.16
N MET A 145 0.04 5.87 4.47
CA MET A 145 -1.11 5.56 3.62
C MET A 145 -2.41 5.45 4.45
N LEU A 146 -2.38 4.76 5.58
CA LEU A 146 -3.53 4.63 6.47
C LEU A 146 -3.98 5.99 7.02
N ARG A 147 -3.03 6.84 7.42
CA ARG A 147 -3.31 8.23 7.84
C ARG A 147 -3.92 9.03 6.70
N PHE A 148 -3.35 8.97 5.51
CA PHE A 148 -3.88 9.67 4.34
C PHE A 148 -5.32 9.24 4.03
N ASN A 149 -5.58 7.93 3.99
CA ASN A 149 -6.91 7.37 3.76
C ASN A 149 -7.91 7.82 4.84
N ARG A 150 -7.49 7.86 6.11
CA ARG A 150 -8.33 8.35 7.21
C ARG A 150 -8.70 9.82 7.03
N LEU A 151 -7.74 10.66 6.66
CA LEU A 151 -7.95 12.10 6.46
C LEU A 151 -8.75 12.45 5.19
N HIS A 152 -8.73 11.59 4.18
CA HIS A 152 -9.45 11.78 2.92
C HIS A 152 -10.77 11.00 2.86
N LYS A 153 -11.11 10.28 3.93
CA LYS A 153 -12.39 9.61 4.05
C LYS A 153 -13.51 10.67 4.04
N GLY A 154 -14.40 10.58 3.05
CA GLY A 154 -15.57 11.46 2.93
C GLY A 154 -15.32 12.81 2.25
N LYS A 155 -14.10 13.10 1.80
CA LYS A 155 -13.86 14.26 0.93
C LYS A 155 -14.39 13.97 -0.47
N LYS A 156 -15.26 14.83 -0.99
CA LYS A 156 -15.67 14.80 -2.40
C LYS A 156 -14.54 15.40 -3.25
N LEU A 157 -14.35 14.83 -4.44
CA LEU A 157 -13.38 15.29 -5.43
C LEU A 157 -13.76 16.68 -5.97
#